data_AF-A0A538KHM4-F1
#
_entry.id   AF-A0A538KHM4-F1
#
_cell.length_a   1.000
_cell.length_b   1.000
_cell.length_c   1.000
_cell.angle_alpha   90.00
_cell.angle_beta   90.00
_cell.angle_gamma   90.00
#
_symmetry.space_group_name_H-M   'P 1'
#
loop_
_entity.id
_entity.type
_entity.pdbx_description
1 polymer ?
#
loop_
_entity_poly.entity_id
_entity_poly.type
_entity_poly.pdbx_seq_one_letter_code
_entity_poly.pdbx_strand_id
1 'polypeptide(L)' 'MADDLIQPGEIAYHLDLTAAQLKIVYTALRSLSDDLGHEEHDIKRVVASVLDKLPDEHDIRAIDLSRELRDPGNP' A
#
# COMPACT_ATOMS: atom_id res chain seq x y z
N MET A 1 10.22 24.92 18.41
CA MET A 1 9.21 24.34 17.50
C MET A 1 9.86 23.15 16.79
N ALA A 2 9.95 22.02 17.50
CA ALA A 2 10.46 20.74 16.97
C ALA A 2 9.59 19.55 17.45
N ASP A 3 8.46 19.86 18.12
CA ASP A 3 7.57 18.91 18.77
C ASP A 3 6.56 18.26 17.82
N ASP A 4 6.51 18.68 16.55
CA ASP A 4 5.54 18.20 15.55
C ASP A 4 6.16 17.22 14.53
N LEU A 5 7.37 16.73 14.81
CA LEU A 5 8.03 15.72 13.97
C LEU A 5 7.70 14.32 14.50
N ILE A 6 7.14 13.49 13.62
CA ILE A 6 6.91 12.06 13.87
C ILE A 6 8.22 11.42 14.33
N GLN A 7 8.21 10.81 15.51
CA GLN A 7 9.40 10.21 16.10
C GLN A 7 9.80 8.93 15.35
N PRO A 8 11.09 8.57 15.30
CA PRO A 8 11.52 7.31 14.70
C PRO A 8 10.89 6.12 15.43
N GLY A 9 10.08 5.33 14.72
CA GLY A 9 9.32 4.21 15.27
C GLY A 9 7.86 4.54 15.65
N GLU A 10 7.47 5.80 15.57
CA GLU A 10 6.08 6.23 15.71
C GLU A 10 5.32 6.00 14.41
N ILE A 11 4.11 5.43 14.51
CA ILE A 11 3.23 5.28 13.35
C ILE A 11 2.71 6.67 13.00
N ALA A 12 3.29 7.26 11.96
CA ALA A 12 2.90 8.55 11.40
C ALA A 12 1.40 8.65 11.08
N TYR A 13 0.86 7.56 10.53
CA TYR A 13 -0.51 7.47 10.07
C TYR A 13 -0.94 6.01 9.99
N HIS A 14 -2.17 5.72 10.44
CA HIS A 14 -2.82 4.43 10.21
C HIS A 14 -3.79 4.59 9.04
N LEU A 15 -3.72 3.69 8.07
CA LEU A 15 -4.50 3.78 6.86
C LEU A 15 -5.46 2.59 6.80
N ASP A 16 -6.73 2.86 7.10
CA ASP A 16 -7.79 1.87 6.99
C ASP A 16 -8.17 1.71 5.51
N LEU A 17 -7.75 0.60 4.92
CA LEU A 17 -8.07 0.24 3.54
C LEU A 17 -9.16 -0.81 3.54
N THR A 18 -10.24 -0.57 2.79
CA THR A 18 -11.17 -1.66 2.44
C THR A 18 -10.45 -2.68 1.56
N ALA A 19 -10.97 -3.91 1.46
CA ALA A 19 -10.37 -4.93 0.60
C ALA A 19 -10.23 -4.45 -0.86
N ALA A 20 -11.24 -3.75 -1.39
CA ALA A 20 -11.14 -3.14 -2.72
C ALA A 20 -10.01 -2.13 -2.84
N GLN A 21 -9.90 -1.22 -1.88
CA GLN A 21 -8.86 -0.19 -1.87
C GLN A 21 -7.47 -0.81 -1.72
N LEU A 22 -7.32 -1.82 -0.86
CA LEU A 22 -6.09 -2.57 -0.69
C LEU A 22 -5.62 -3.20 -2.01
N LYS A 23 -6.53 -3.84 -2.75
CA LYS A 23 -6.22 -4.44 -4.06
C LYS A 23 -5.77 -3.42 -5.09
N ILE A 24 -6.43 -2.25 -5.12
CA ILE A 24 -6.07 -1.15 -6.01
C ILE A 24 -4.69 -0.60 -5.66
N VAL A 25 -4.44 -0.31 -4.38
CA VAL A 25 -3.17 0.25 -3.89
C VAL A 25 -2.01 -0.69 -4.18
N TYR A 26 -2.15 -1.99 -3.87
CA TYR A 26 -1.13 -2.97 -4.17
C TYR A 26 -0.81 -3.04 -5.66
N THR A 27 -1.84 -3.09 -6.51
CA THR A 27 -1.66 -3.17 -7.96
C THR A 27 -0.97 -1.92 -8.52
N ALA A 28 -1.36 -0.74 -8.03
CA ALA A 28 -0.74 0.53 -8.42
C ALA A 28 0.72 0.61 -7.98
N LEU A 29 1.03 0.24 -6.73
CA LEU A 29 2.39 0.22 -6.20
C LEU A 29 3.28 -0.80 -6.92
N ARG A 30 2.73 -1.97 -7.27
CA ARG A 30 3.46 -2.98 -8.03
C ARG A 30 3.76 -2.48 -9.44
N SER A 31 2.78 -1.91 -10.13
CA SER A 31 2.97 -1.31 -11.45
C SER A 31 3.98 -0.17 -11.40
N LEU A 32 3.95 0.68 -10.37
CA LEU A 32 4.95 1.72 -10.16
C LEU A 32 6.33 1.10 -9.97
N SER A 33 6.48 0.12 -9.08
CA SER A 33 7.75 -0.56 -8.83
C SER A 33 8.36 -1.16 -10.09
N ASP A 34 7.53 -1.75 -10.95
CA ASP A 34 7.95 -2.38 -12.20
C ASP A 34 8.35 -1.33 -13.27
N ASP A 35 7.74 -0.15 -13.25
CA ASP A 35 8.04 0.96 -14.16
C ASP A 35 9.30 1.76 -13.75
N LEU A 36 9.64 1.79 -12.46
CA LEU A 36 10.81 2.49 -11.95
C LEU A 36 12.11 1.96 -12.60
N GLY A 37 12.98 2.87 -13.03
CA GLY A 37 14.24 2.58 -13.71
C GLY A 37 15.37 2.14 -12.77
N HIS A 38 16.58 1.96 -13.31
CA HIS A 38 17.77 1.61 -12.51
C HIS A 38 18.30 2.77 -11.67
N GLU A 39 18.05 4.01 -12.10
CA GLU A 39 18.52 5.23 -11.40
C GLU A 39 17.63 5.60 -10.19
N GLU A 40 16.43 5.03 -10.10
CA GLU A 40 15.42 5.34 -9.07
C GLU A 40 15.49 4.40 -7.87
N HIS A 41 16.70 4.03 -7.46
CA HIS A 41 16.94 3.03 -6.41
C HIS A 41 16.32 3.43 -5.06
N ASP A 42 16.30 4.72 -4.74
CA ASP A 42 15.70 5.22 -3.49
C ASP A 42 14.18 5.09 -3.49
N ILE A 43 13.53 5.41 -4.60
CA ILE A 43 12.07 5.26 -4.75
C ILE A 43 11.69 3.78 -4.71
N LYS A 44 12.46 2.91 -5.39
CA LYS A 44 12.27 1.47 -5.33
C LYS A 44 12.35 0.92 -3.91
N ARG A 45 13.31 1.40 -3.12
CA ARG A 45 13.43 0.99 -1.71
C ARG A 45 12.21 1.40 -0.89
N VAL A 46 11.71 2.62 -1.09
CA VAL A 46 10.51 3.09 -0.40
C VAL A 46 9.30 2.24 -0.80
N VAL A 47 9.05 2.06 -2.10
CA VAL A 47 7.94 1.25 -2.62
C VAL A 47 8.02 -0.19 -2.10
N ALA A 48 9.20 -0.81 -2.12
CA ALA A 48 9.41 -2.14 -1.56
C ALA A 48 9.10 -2.19 -0.06
N SER A 49 9.49 -1.17 0.72
CA SER A 49 9.17 -1.11 2.16
C SER A 49 7.67 -0.93 2.45
N VAL A 50 6.93 -0.32 1.52
CA VAL A 50 5.47 -0.19 1.64
C VAL A 50 4.82 -1.51 1.27
N LEU A 51 5.26 -2.15 0.18
CA LEU A 51 4.76 -3.46 -0.25
C LEU A 51 4.99 -4.54 0.82
N ASP A 52 6.10 -4.51 1.54
CA ASP A 52 6.41 -5.42 2.66
C ASP A 52 5.44 -5.29 3.85
N LYS A 53 4.81 -4.12 4.01
CA LYS A 53 3.77 -3.89 5.04
C LYS A 53 2.37 -4.33 4.60
N LEU A 54 2.17 -4.61 3.32
CA LEU A 54 0.90 -5.07 2.79
C LEU A 54 0.80 -6.60 2.87
N PRO A 55 -0.42 -7.17 2.85
CA PRO A 55 -0.60 -8.61 2.75
C PRO A 55 0.02 -9.19 1.48
N ASP A 56 0.33 -10.49 1.51
CA ASP A 56 0.92 -11.19 0.39
C ASP A 56 0.08 -11.09 -0.88
N GLU A 57 0.75 -11.21 -2.03
CA GLU A 57 0.10 -11.13 -3.34
C GLU A 57 -1.05 -12.12 -3.49
N HIS A 58 -0.94 -13.29 -2.86
CA HIS A 58 -1.98 -14.31 -2.90
C HIS A 58 -3.28 -13.84 -2.24
N ASP A 59 -3.18 -13.23 -1.06
CA ASP A 59 -4.32 -12.70 -0.33
C ASP A 59 -4.98 -11.56 -1.10
N ILE A 60 -4.17 -10.68 -1.69
CA ILE A 60 -4.67 -9.55 -2.46
C ILE A 60 -5.32 -9.99 -3.77
N ARG A 61 -4.79 -11.02 -4.44
CA ARG A 61 -5.40 -11.59 -5.64
C ARG A 61 -6.75 -12.24 -5.36
N ALA A 62 -6.92 -12.84 -4.18
CA ALA A 62 -8.17 -13.47 -3.76
C ALA A 62 -9.33 -12.49 -3.56
N ILE A 63 -9.05 -11.18 -3.39
CA ILE A 63 -10.07 -10.15 -3.23
C ILE A 63 -10.90 -10.00 -4.51
N ASP A 64 -12.21 -10.24 -4.46
CA ASP A 64 -13.11 -10.00 -5.59
C ASP A 64 -13.51 -8.53 -5.66
N LEU A 65 -12.77 -7.75 -6.46
CA LEU A 65 -13.01 -6.31 -6.62
C LEU A 65 -14.45 -5.99 -7.08
N SER A 66 -15.06 -6.84 -7.90
CA SER A 66 -16.42 -6.60 -8.41
C SER A 66 -17.47 -6.77 -7.33
N ARG A 67 -17.24 -7.70 -6.40
CA ARG A 67 -18.06 -7.89 -5.21
C ARG A 67 -17.86 -6.73 -4.23
N GLU A 68 -16.63 -6.40 -3.91
CA GLU A 68 -16.29 -5.37 -2.92
C GLU A 68 -16.74 -3.95 -3.34
N LEU A 69 -16.70 -3.62 -4.64
CA LEU A 69 -17.19 -2.33 -5.13
C LEU A 69 -18.72 -2.22 -5.13
N ARG A 70 -19.44 -3.35 -5.11
CA ARG A 70 -20.92 -3.38 -5.03
C ARG A 70 -21.43 -3.28 -3.60
N ASP A 71 -20.61 -3.65 -2.63
CA ASP A 71 -20.90 -3.54 -1.21
C ASP A 71 -19.76 -2.82 -0.48
N PRO A 72 -19.65 -1.48 -0.61
CA PRO A 72 -18.59 -0.70 0.01
C PRO A 72 -18.71 -0.60 1.55
N GLY A 73 -19.61 -1.36 2.18
CA GLY A 73 -20.09 -1.17 3.54
C GLY A 73 -19.79 -2.29 4.54
N ASN A 74 -18.89 -3.24 4.25
CA ASN A 74 -18.54 -4.28 5.23
C ASN A 74 -17.09 -4.14 5.73
N PRO A 75 -16.86 -3.63 6.96
CA PRO A 75 -15.59 -3.82 7.67
C PRO A 75 -15.38 -5.28 8.12
#